data_AF-A0AAV8TZX2-F1
#
_entry.id   AF-A0AAV8TZX2-F1
#
_cell.length_a   1.000
_cell.length_b   1.000
_cell.length_c   1.000
_cell.angle_alpha   90.00
_cell.angle_beta   90.00
_cell.angle_gamma   90.00
#
_symmetry.space_group_name_H-M   'P 1'
#
loop_
_entity.id
_entity.type
_entity.pdbx_description
1 polymer ?
#
loop_
_entity_poly.entity_id
_entity_poly.type
_entity_poly.pdbx_seq_one_letter_code
_entity_poly.pdbx_strand_id
1 'polypeptide(L)'
;MEESLRWLHALMIVCLLFSSRLGYVWAHGDGLVDQPLSKIGVHNIVVELDDSVSVNAYPPILGLEGQDTEWVTVNIEHPNPDKNDWVGVFSPAKFDGSTCWPSGDPKKQSPYVCTAPIKYKFATDSNSGYTKTGKSCLKFQLINQRADFAFALFSGGIWNPKLVAISNKISFSNPKAPLYPRLAQGKSWDEMTVTWTSGYNIDEAVPFVEWARDGEPSKQSPAGTLTFDKNSMCGGPARSVGWRDPGFIHTSFLKDLWPNTVYTYRVAHRLCNNEIVWGKNYTFKSSPFPGEDSLQRVIIFGDMGKAERDGSNEYSNYQPGSLNTTDQLIKDLRNYDIVFHIGDITYSNGYLSQWDQFTAQVEPIAATVPYMIASGNHERDWPNSGSFYDGEDSGGECGVPAETMFFVPAENRAKFWYKTDYGMFRFCIADSEHDWREGTEQYKFIEECLSTVDRRKQPWLIFSAHRPLGYSSNQWYGEEGSFEEPMGRELTEPLAEIQGRYCILWTCAQL
;
A
#
# COMPACT_ATOMS: atom_id res chain seq x y z
N MET A 1 59.17 15.30 -20.83
CA MET A 1 57.95 16.15 -20.89
C MET A 1 56.66 15.32 -20.85
N GLU A 2 56.66 14.08 -21.35
CA GLU A 2 55.52 13.15 -21.16
C GLU A 2 55.44 12.50 -19.77
N GLU A 3 56.57 12.22 -19.10
CA GLU A 3 56.53 11.63 -17.75
C GLU A 3 56.03 12.61 -16.68
N SER A 4 56.39 13.90 -16.78
CA SER A 4 55.93 14.93 -15.84
C SER A 4 54.42 15.16 -15.91
N LEU A 5 53.79 14.93 -17.07
CA LEU A 5 52.35 15.13 -17.26
C LEU A 5 51.54 13.98 -16.64
N ARG A 6 52.08 12.76 -16.65
CA ARG A 6 51.46 11.59 -15.99
C ARG A 6 51.40 11.71 -14.48
N TRP A 7 52.45 12.26 -13.85
CA TRP A 7 52.47 12.51 -12.40
C TRP A 7 51.49 13.60 -11.99
N LEU A 8 51.30 14.64 -12.81
CA LEU A 8 50.32 15.70 -12.57
C LEU A 8 48.87 15.21 -12.68
N HIS A 9 48.58 14.28 -13.61
CA HIS A 9 47.25 13.67 -13.71
C HIS A 9 46.97 12.67 -12.58
N ALA A 10 47.98 11.89 -12.14
CA ALA A 10 47.83 11.02 -10.97
C ALA A 10 47.61 11.82 -9.68
N LEU A 11 48.31 12.95 -9.48
CA LEU A 11 48.11 13.81 -8.32
C LEU A 11 46.74 14.50 -8.34
N MET A 12 46.22 14.91 -9.51
CA MET A 12 44.89 15.51 -9.62
C MET A 12 43.78 14.51 -9.28
N ILE A 13 43.92 13.24 -9.67
CA ILE A 13 42.93 12.20 -9.34
C ILE A 13 42.96 11.88 -7.84
N VAL A 14 44.14 11.83 -7.22
CA VAL A 14 44.27 11.64 -5.76
C VAL A 14 43.71 12.85 -5.00
N CYS A 15 43.95 14.08 -5.44
CA CYS A 15 43.36 15.27 -4.82
C CYS A 15 41.84 15.38 -5.03
N LEU A 16 41.30 14.90 -6.16
CA LEU A 16 39.85 14.84 -6.38
C LEU A 16 39.19 13.79 -5.46
N LEU A 17 39.85 12.67 -5.20
CA LEU A 17 39.38 11.64 -4.24
C LEU A 17 39.46 12.09 -2.77
N PHE A 18 40.32 13.06 -2.43
CA PHE A 18 40.40 13.66 -1.09
C PHE A 18 39.51 14.90 -0.90
N SER A 19 38.87 15.39 -1.97
CA SER A 19 38.00 16.59 -1.93
C SER A 19 36.49 16.28 -2.02
N SER A 20 36.11 15.01 -2.24
CA SER A 20 34.78 14.55 -1.90
C SER A 20 34.65 14.52 -0.38
N ARG A 21 33.94 15.50 0.16
CA ARG A 21 33.51 15.49 1.56
C ARG A 21 32.78 14.18 1.84
N LEU A 22 33.48 13.23 2.47
CA LEU A 22 32.87 12.18 3.26
C LEU A 22 32.11 12.86 4.39
N GLY A 23 30.81 13.09 4.16
CA GLY A 23 29.87 13.26 5.24
C GLY A 23 29.73 11.92 5.94
N TYR A 24 30.61 11.65 6.91
CA TYR A 24 30.37 10.60 7.90
C TYR A 24 29.12 11.01 8.68
N VAL A 25 27.98 10.42 8.34
CA VAL A 25 26.84 10.40 9.25
C VAL A 25 27.20 9.39 10.32
N TRP A 26 27.64 9.91 11.47
CA TRP A 26 27.80 9.12 12.69
C TRP A 26 26.39 8.77 13.17
N ALA A 27 25.89 7.59 12.80
CA ALA A 27 24.76 6.98 13.46
C ALA A 27 25.26 6.52 14.84
N HIS A 28 25.11 7.40 15.83
CA HIS A 28 25.27 7.00 17.21
C HIS A 28 24.14 6.03 17.56
N GLY A 29 24.53 4.82 17.95
CA GLY A 29 23.68 3.87 18.63
C GLY A 29 23.20 4.45 19.94
N ASP A 30 21.97 4.95 19.93
CA ASP A 30 21.05 4.97 21.06
C ASP A 30 19.68 4.65 20.47
N GLY A 31 19.00 3.65 21.03
CA GLY A 31 17.72 3.15 20.55
C GLY A 31 16.67 4.26 20.51
N LEU A 32 16.36 4.72 19.30
CA LEU A 32 15.21 5.50 18.82
C LEU A 32 15.66 6.10 17.47
N VAL A 33 15.74 5.27 16.42
CA VAL A 33 15.98 5.77 15.06
C VAL A 33 14.72 6.51 14.61
N ASP A 34 14.70 7.80 14.89
CA ASP A 34 13.63 8.71 14.54
C ASP A 34 13.69 8.99 13.03
N GLN A 35 13.07 8.13 12.23
CA GLN A 35 12.80 8.32 10.80
C GLN A 35 11.99 9.62 10.59
N PRO A 36 12.54 10.71 10.03
CA PRO A 36 11.97 12.06 10.15
C PRO A 36 10.96 12.44 9.05
N LEU A 37 10.49 11.52 8.20
CA LEU A 37 9.79 11.93 6.97
C LEU A 37 8.28 12.22 7.11
N SER A 38 7.65 11.90 8.24
CA SER A 38 6.34 12.47 8.66
C SER A 38 5.75 11.74 9.87
N LYS A 39 5.98 12.31 11.06
CA LYS A 39 5.28 11.89 12.27
C LYS A 39 4.58 13.10 12.84
N ILE A 40 3.24 13.08 12.83
CA ILE A 40 2.47 14.06 13.59
C ILE A 40 2.37 13.53 15.01
N GLY A 41 2.68 14.39 15.99
CA GLY A 41 2.44 14.13 17.41
C GLY A 41 0.94 14.18 17.71
N VAL A 42 0.17 13.23 17.17
CA VAL A 42 -1.31 13.24 17.25
C VAL A 42 -1.79 13.22 18.71
N HIS A 43 -1.07 12.51 19.57
CA HIS A 43 -1.32 12.46 21.01
C HIS A 43 -1.03 13.77 21.75
N ASN A 44 -0.28 14.69 21.12
CA ASN A 44 0.06 15.99 21.67
C ASN A 44 -0.88 17.10 21.17
N ILE A 45 -1.90 16.78 20.36
CA ILE A 45 -2.83 17.77 19.84
C ILE A 45 -3.60 18.44 20.99
N VAL A 46 -3.57 19.77 21.01
CA VAL A 46 -4.39 20.61 21.91
C VAL A 46 -5.42 21.38 21.08
N VAL A 47 -6.65 21.47 21.55
CA VAL A 47 -7.70 22.29 20.90
C VAL A 47 -7.65 23.72 21.42
N GLU A 48 -7.36 24.67 20.53
CA GLU A 48 -7.29 26.11 20.78
C GLU A 48 -8.00 26.86 19.62
N LEU A 49 -9.29 26.57 19.41
CA LEU A 49 -10.08 27.19 18.35
C LEU A 49 -10.10 28.72 18.51
N ASP A 50 -9.88 29.43 17.39
CA ASP A 50 -9.85 30.88 17.32
C ASP A 50 -10.83 31.38 16.25
N ASP A 51 -11.88 32.11 16.66
CA ASP A 51 -12.91 32.63 15.77
C ASP A 51 -12.38 33.66 14.74
N SER A 52 -11.17 34.19 14.96
CA SER A 52 -10.50 35.08 13.99
C SER A 52 -9.77 34.32 12.88
N VAL A 53 -9.64 33.01 13.01
CA VAL A 53 -9.00 32.11 12.04
C VAL A 53 -10.09 31.39 11.24
N SER A 54 -9.91 31.31 9.91
CA SER A 54 -10.85 30.60 9.05
C SER A 54 -10.15 29.64 8.10
N VAL A 55 -10.80 28.50 7.88
CA VAL A 55 -10.43 27.52 6.86
C VAL A 55 -11.71 27.09 6.14
N ASN A 56 -11.73 27.14 4.81
CA ASN A 56 -12.92 26.84 4.01
C ASN A 56 -12.55 25.97 2.81
N ALA A 57 -13.35 24.93 2.54
CA ALA A 57 -13.11 23.95 1.50
C ALA A 57 -14.19 23.98 0.41
N TYR A 58 -13.76 23.93 -0.86
CA TYR A 58 -14.64 23.95 -2.04
C TYR A 58 -14.11 23.01 -3.15
N PRO A 59 -14.99 22.31 -3.91
CA PRO A 59 -16.45 22.31 -3.81
C PRO A 59 -17.00 21.47 -2.63
N PRO A 60 -18.24 21.71 -2.18
CA PRO A 60 -18.82 20.98 -1.05
C PRO A 60 -19.25 19.54 -1.39
N ILE A 61 -19.51 19.26 -2.68
CA ILE A 61 -19.86 17.93 -3.18
C ILE A 61 -18.87 17.57 -4.28
N LEU A 62 -18.28 16.37 -4.18
CA LEU A 62 -17.33 15.80 -5.12
C LEU A 62 -17.98 14.67 -5.92
N GLY A 63 -17.40 14.26 -7.05
CA GLY A 63 -17.79 13.10 -7.84
C GLY A 63 -19.20 13.20 -8.43
N LEU A 64 -19.67 14.39 -8.78
CA LEU A 64 -21.02 14.60 -9.32
C LEU A 64 -21.26 13.83 -10.63
N GLU A 65 -20.22 13.55 -11.41
CA GLU A 65 -20.31 12.80 -12.67
C GLU A 65 -19.70 11.39 -12.54
N GLY A 66 -19.60 10.88 -11.31
CA GLY A 66 -19.06 9.55 -11.02
C GLY A 66 -17.53 9.51 -10.89
N GLN A 67 -16.86 10.67 -10.77
CA GLN A 67 -15.45 10.71 -10.39
C GLN A 67 -15.26 10.20 -8.96
N ASP A 68 -14.20 9.43 -8.75
CA ASP A 68 -13.75 8.92 -7.46
C ASP A 68 -12.46 9.60 -6.97
N THR A 69 -11.98 10.59 -7.72
CA THR A 69 -10.84 11.44 -7.37
C THR A 69 -11.14 12.86 -7.82
N GLU A 70 -10.98 13.86 -6.95
CA GLU A 70 -11.28 15.25 -7.29
C GLU A 70 -10.40 16.27 -6.55
N TRP A 71 -10.16 17.40 -7.20
CA TRP A 71 -9.41 18.52 -6.62
C TRP A 71 -10.28 19.38 -5.72
N VAL A 72 -9.81 19.63 -4.50
CA VAL A 72 -10.41 20.50 -3.50
C VAL A 72 -9.49 21.69 -3.25
N THR A 73 -10.09 22.88 -3.24
CA THR A 73 -9.41 24.12 -2.86
C THR A 73 -9.73 24.44 -1.41
N VAL A 74 -8.69 24.70 -0.62
CA VAL A 74 -8.78 25.03 0.81
C VAL A 74 -8.19 26.42 1.03
N ASN A 75 -9.04 27.38 1.37
CA ASN A 75 -8.65 28.75 1.66
C ASN A 75 -8.44 28.93 3.15
N ILE A 76 -7.35 29.59 3.53
CA ILE A 76 -6.94 29.82 4.90
C ILE A 76 -6.79 31.32 5.14
N GLU A 77 -7.32 31.81 6.25
CA GLU A 77 -6.98 33.12 6.81
C GLU A 77 -6.64 32.96 8.29
N HIS A 78 -5.41 33.32 8.67
CA HIS A 78 -4.91 33.24 10.05
C HIS A 78 -4.21 34.57 10.41
N PRO A 79 -4.76 35.39 11.33
CA PRO A 79 -4.21 36.71 11.65
C PRO A 79 -2.79 36.72 12.22
N ASN A 80 -2.40 35.63 12.89
CA ASN A 80 -1.09 35.47 13.53
C ASN A 80 -0.29 34.30 12.92
N PRO A 81 -0.02 34.29 11.60
CA PRO A 81 0.47 33.10 10.90
C PRO A 81 1.89 32.72 11.33
N ASP A 82 2.16 31.43 11.44
CA ASP A 82 3.49 30.86 11.65
C ASP A 82 3.92 30.02 10.44
N LYS A 83 5.24 29.94 10.21
CA LYS A 83 5.79 29.15 9.09
C LYS A 83 5.50 27.64 9.24
N ASN A 84 5.22 27.17 10.45
CA ASN A 84 4.94 25.78 10.74
C ASN A 84 3.44 25.49 10.79
N ASP A 85 2.57 26.45 10.46
CA ASP A 85 1.14 26.19 10.36
C ASP A 85 0.87 25.20 9.23
N TRP A 86 -0.06 24.28 9.46
CA TRP A 86 -0.35 23.19 8.53
C TRP A 86 -1.83 22.82 8.52
N VAL A 87 -2.30 22.34 7.38
CA VAL A 87 -3.68 21.86 7.21
C VAL A 87 -3.68 20.36 7.09
N GLY A 88 -4.38 19.69 8.02
CA GLY A 88 -4.66 18.26 7.97
C GLY A 88 -6.01 17.96 7.33
N VAL A 89 -6.07 16.89 6.55
CA VAL A 89 -7.29 16.33 5.96
C VAL A 89 -7.80 15.21 6.85
N PHE A 90 -9.06 15.28 7.30
CA PHE A 90 -9.66 14.28 8.18
C PHE A 90 -10.86 13.63 7.49
N SER A 91 -10.92 12.31 7.54
CA SER A 91 -12.08 11.50 7.12
C SER A 91 -12.25 10.32 8.08
N PRO A 92 -13.33 10.25 8.86
CA PRO A 92 -14.54 11.09 8.80
C PRO A 92 -14.31 12.57 9.16
N ALA A 93 -15.18 13.45 8.68
CA ALA A 93 -15.09 14.90 8.93
C ALA A 93 -15.21 15.25 10.42
N LYS A 94 -15.93 14.42 11.18
CA LYS A 94 -15.99 14.48 12.64
C LYS A 94 -14.89 13.59 13.21
N PHE A 95 -13.74 14.17 13.52
CA PHE A 95 -12.69 13.50 14.29
C PHE A 95 -12.99 13.68 15.78
N ASP A 96 -13.52 12.63 16.42
CA ASP A 96 -13.91 12.63 17.84
C ASP A 96 -12.69 12.49 18.73
N GLY A 97 -12.51 13.43 19.67
CA GLY A 97 -11.37 13.43 20.58
C GLY A 97 -11.57 12.79 21.95
N SER A 98 -12.70 12.14 22.18
CA SER A 98 -13.10 11.67 23.52
C SER A 98 -12.59 10.28 23.92
N THR A 99 -11.95 9.52 23.02
CA THR A 99 -11.78 8.05 23.18
C THR A 99 -10.34 7.51 23.20
N CYS A 100 -9.29 8.32 23.12
CA CYS A 100 -7.90 7.83 23.16
C CYS A 100 -7.20 8.36 24.39
N TRP A 101 -7.02 7.45 25.34
CA TRP A 101 -6.13 7.64 26.47
C TRP A 101 -4.96 6.69 26.28
N PRO A 102 -3.70 7.14 26.35
CA PRO A 102 -2.59 6.22 26.56
C PRO A 102 -2.88 5.44 27.85
N SER A 103 -2.97 4.12 27.75
CA SER A 103 -3.16 3.25 28.92
C SER A 103 -1.96 3.39 29.86
N GLY A 104 -2.07 4.26 30.87
CA GLY A 104 -1.02 4.45 31.87
C GLY A 104 -0.90 5.83 32.53
N ASP A 105 -1.55 6.90 32.03
CA ASP A 105 -1.42 8.24 32.64
C ASP A 105 -2.76 8.78 33.19
N PRO A 106 -2.93 8.88 34.53
CA PRO A 106 -4.17 9.35 35.15
C PRO A 106 -4.39 10.88 35.08
N LYS A 107 -3.57 11.68 34.37
CA LYS A 107 -3.64 13.15 34.46
C LYS A 107 -3.52 13.88 33.12
N LYS A 108 -4.68 14.19 32.50
CA LYS A 108 -5.22 15.56 32.32
C LYS A 108 -6.36 15.59 31.30
N GLN A 109 -7.40 16.35 31.65
CA GLN A 109 -8.48 16.78 30.77
C GLN A 109 -7.95 17.78 29.73
N SER A 110 -8.12 17.50 28.43
CA SER A 110 -8.32 18.45 27.30
C SER A 110 -8.39 17.67 25.98
N PRO A 111 -9.09 18.13 24.92
CA PRO A 111 -9.60 17.25 23.87
C PRO A 111 -8.47 16.77 22.95
N TYR A 112 -8.14 15.48 22.99
CA TYR A 112 -7.13 14.89 22.12
C TYR A 112 -7.74 14.63 20.75
N VAL A 113 -7.18 15.14 19.65
CA VAL A 113 -7.61 14.65 18.33
C VAL A 113 -7.06 13.23 18.16
N CYS A 114 -7.98 12.27 18.22
CA CYS A 114 -7.74 10.83 18.25
C CYS A 114 -7.62 10.17 16.88
N THR A 115 -7.85 10.93 15.82
CA THR A 115 -7.90 10.42 14.46
C THR A 115 -6.68 10.96 13.74
N ALA A 116 -5.85 10.07 13.21
CA ALA A 116 -4.80 10.46 12.30
C ALA A 116 -5.40 11.17 11.08
N PRO A 117 -4.88 12.35 10.66
CA PRO A 117 -5.26 12.89 9.37
C PRO A 117 -4.85 11.93 8.25
N ILE A 118 -5.65 11.91 7.18
CA ILE A 118 -5.37 11.16 5.96
C ILE A 118 -4.04 11.62 5.36
N LYS A 119 -3.87 12.94 5.29
CA LYS A 119 -2.70 13.65 4.77
C LYS A 119 -2.70 15.11 5.23
N TYR A 120 -1.65 15.85 4.95
CA TYR A 120 -1.50 17.25 5.33
C TYR A 120 -0.57 18.04 4.41
N LYS A 121 -0.66 19.37 4.46
CA LYS A 121 0.28 20.30 3.81
C LYS A 121 0.62 21.45 4.73
N PHE A 122 1.80 22.04 4.58
CA PHE A 122 2.10 23.29 5.28
C PHE A 122 1.37 24.45 4.60
N ALA A 123 0.91 25.42 5.38
CA ALA A 123 0.21 26.59 4.87
C ALA A 123 1.10 27.43 3.93
N THR A 124 2.43 27.29 4.03
CA THR A 124 3.41 27.95 3.17
C THR A 124 3.61 27.29 1.80
N ASP A 125 3.11 26.07 1.56
CA ASP A 125 3.44 25.28 0.36
C ASP A 125 2.96 25.93 -0.94
N SER A 126 1.81 26.61 -0.93
CA SER A 126 1.30 27.32 -2.11
C SER A 126 1.59 28.82 -2.11
N ASN A 127 1.96 29.39 -0.97
CA ASN A 127 2.23 30.82 -0.83
C ASN A 127 3.33 31.08 0.21
N SER A 128 4.56 31.36 -0.27
CA SER A 128 5.69 31.75 0.59
C SER A 128 5.46 33.07 1.34
N GLY A 129 4.46 33.86 0.95
CA GLY A 129 4.03 35.08 1.64
C GLY A 129 3.06 34.85 2.81
N TYR A 130 2.64 33.61 3.09
CA TYR A 130 1.66 33.28 4.14
C TYR A 130 2.03 33.88 5.50
N THR A 131 3.29 33.81 5.90
CA THR A 131 3.78 34.36 7.18
C THR A 131 3.65 35.87 7.31
N LYS A 132 3.40 36.58 6.20
CA LYS A 132 3.17 38.04 6.17
C LYS A 132 1.70 38.39 6.01
N THR A 133 0.96 37.61 5.22
CA THR A 133 -0.42 37.93 4.84
C THR A 133 -1.46 37.23 5.70
N GLY A 134 -1.10 36.11 6.33
CA GLY A 134 -2.05 35.21 6.97
C GLY A 134 -2.90 34.40 5.99
N LYS A 135 -2.69 34.57 4.68
CA LYS A 135 -3.58 34.01 3.65
C LYS A 135 -2.89 32.98 2.77
N SER A 136 -3.50 31.82 2.64
CA SER A 136 -3.02 30.75 1.75
C SER A 136 -4.19 30.02 1.08
N CYS A 137 -3.92 29.45 -0.08
CA CYS A 137 -4.88 28.70 -0.88
C CYS A 137 -4.22 27.38 -1.26
N LEU A 138 -4.54 26.31 -0.53
CA LEU A 138 -4.00 24.98 -0.75
C LEU A 138 -4.91 24.20 -1.71
N LYS A 139 -4.30 23.31 -2.50
CA LYS A 139 -5.04 22.35 -3.33
C LYS A 139 -4.72 20.94 -2.87
N PHE A 140 -5.76 20.15 -2.65
CA PHE A 140 -5.67 18.74 -2.32
C PHE A 140 -6.41 17.93 -3.39
N GLN A 141 -5.88 16.79 -3.79
CA GLN A 141 -6.58 15.81 -4.62
C GLN A 141 -7.12 14.72 -3.71
N LEU A 142 -8.42 14.65 -3.48
CA LEU A 142 -9.02 13.64 -2.61
C LEU A 142 -9.48 12.42 -3.41
N ILE A 143 -9.37 11.24 -2.81
CA ILE A 143 -9.95 10.00 -3.32
C ILE A 143 -11.23 9.65 -2.54
N ASN A 144 -12.18 8.99 -3.18
CA ASN A 144 -13.39 8.51 -2.53
C ASN A 144 -13.09 7.21 -1.75
N GLN A 145 -12.78 7.39 -0.48
CA GLN A 145 -12.51 6.29 0.44
C GLN A 145 -13.60 6.19 1.51
N ARG A 146 -14.87 6.40 1.13
CA ARG A 146 -16.05 6.38 2.00
C ARG A 146 -16.36 7.74 2.64
N ALA A 147 -16.30 7.83 3.96
CA ALA A 147 -16.85 8.92 4.77
C ALA A 147 -16.57 10.36 4.29
N ASP A 148 -17.31 11.32 4.87
CA ASP A 148 -17.12 12.76 4.63
C ASP A 148 -15.71 13.25 5.02
N PHE A 149 -15.34 14.45 4.57
CA PHE A 149 -14.07 15.10 4.82
C PHE A 149 -14.23 16.45 5.53
N ALA A 150 -13.29 16.78 6.39
CA ALA A 150 -13.05 18.14 6.89
C ALA A 150 -11.55 18.46 6.85
N PHE A 151 -11.24 19.75 6.83
CA PHE A 151 -9.88 20.26 6.89
C PHE A 151 -9.70 21.01 8.19
N ALA A 152 -8.60 20.76 8.87
CA ALA A 152 -8.28 21.40 10.13
C ALA A 152 -6.94 22.12 10.01
N LEU A 153 -6.92 23.40 10.39
CA LEU A 153 -5.72 24.20 10.47
C LEU A 153 -5.10 24.05 11.86
N PHE A 154 -3.81 23.79 11.90
CA PHE A 154 -3.02 23.67 13.11
C PHE A 154 -1.89 24.68 13.13
N SER A 155 -1.61 25.22 14.31
CA SER A 155 -0.38 25.96 14.62
C SER A 155 0.55 25.12 15.51
N GLY A 156 1.76 25.62 15.82
CA GLY A 156 2.70 24.93 16.72
C GLY A 156 3.51 23.78 16.07
N GLY A 157 3.39 23.61 14.75
CA GLY A 157 4.07 22.56 13.99
C GLY A 157 3.49 21.17 14.21
N ILE A 158 4.16 20.16 13.66
CA ILE A 158 3.67 18.77 13.64
C ILE A 158 3.90 18.00 14.96
N TRP A 159 4.83 18.45 15.81
CA TRP A 159 5.18 17.76 17.06
C TRP A 159 4.33 18.17 18.27
N ASN A 160 3.92 19.44 18.33
CA ASN A 160 3.04 20.00 19.37
C ASN A 160 1.88 20.78 18.73
N PRO A 161 1.08 20.12 17.88
CA PRO A 161 0.04 20.77 17.10
C PRO A 161 -1.09 21.35 17.97
N LYS A 162 -1.54 22.56 17.59
CA LYS A 162 -2.68 23.25 18.19
C LYS A 162 -3.77 23.44 17.16
N LEU A 163 -4.93 22.82 17.35
CA LEU A 163 -6.06 22.94 16.44
C LEU A 163 -6.69 24.33 16.59
N VAL A 164 -6.58 25.17 15.56
CA VAL A 164 -7.04 26.58 15.59
C VAL A 164 -8.31 26.83 14.77
N ALA A 165 -8.57 26.05 13.72
CA ALA A 165 -9.81 26.15 12.95
C ALA A 165 -10.18 24.84 12.25
N ILE A 166 -11.47 24.64 11.96
CA ILE A 166 -12.02 23.48 11.23
C ILE A 166 -12.91 24.00 10.10
N SER A 167 -12.85 23.37 8.93
CA SER A 167 -13.61 23.78 7.76
C SER A 167 -15.06 23.32 7.78
N ASN A 168 -15.84 23.81 6.81
CA ASN A 168 -17.05 23.12 6.39
C ASN A 168 -16.74 21.67 5.98
N LYS A 169 -17.75 20.82 6.13
CA LYS A 169 -17.70 19.43 5.65
C LYS A 169 -17.86 19.40 4.14
N ILE A 170 -17.19 18.45 3.50
CA ILE A 170 -17.38 18.12 2.08
C ILE A 170 -17.51 16.59 1.93
N SER A 171 -18.11 16.11 0.85
CA SER A 171 -18.30 14.68 0.62
C SER A 171 -18.37 14.36 -0.87
N PHE A 172 -17.98 13.15 -1.26
CA PHE A 172 -18.39 12.60 -2.55
C PHE A 172 -19.92 12.45 -2.61
N SER A 173 -20.48 12.54 -3.82
CA SER A 173 -21.90 12.38 -4.11
C SER A 173 -22.43 11.01 -3.67
N ASN A 174 -21.63 9.96 -3.88
CA ASN A 174 -21.83 8.64 -3.32
C ASN A 174 -20.54 8.16 -2.62
N PRO A 175 -20.40 8.42 -1.31
CA PRO A 175 -19.34 7.88 -0.47
C PRO A 175 -19.20 6.36 -0.56
N LYS A 176 -20.31 5.65 -0.75
CA LYS A 176 -20.37 4.19 -0.63
C LYS A 176 -20.06 3.46 -1.94
N ALA A 177 -19.77 4.19 -3.02
CA ALA A 177 -19.57 3.63 -4.35
C ALA A 177 -18.59 2.43 -4.37
N PRO A 178 -18.81 1.42 -5.23
CA PRO A 178 -17.83 0.35 -5.44
C PRO A 178 -16.64 0.86 -6.26
N LEU A 179 -15.44 0.80 -5.67
CA LEU A 179 -14.25 1.44 -6.19
C LEU A 179 -13.01 0.54 -6.11
N TYR A 180 -12.00 0.92 -6.89
CA TYR A 180 -10.64 0.37 -6.86
C TYR A 180 -10.58 -1.15 -7.02
N PRO A 181 -11.17 -1.72 -8.10
CA PRO A 181 -11.07 -3.14 -8.36
C PRO A 181 -9.63 -3.55 -8.63
N ARG A 182 -9.25 -4.70 -8.10
CA ARG A 182 -7.95 -5.34 -8.31
C ARG A 182 -8.15 -6.80 -8.66
N LEU A 183 -7.50 -7.21 -9.74
CA LEU A 183 -7.51 -8.56 -10.27
C LEU A 183 -6.43 -9.39 -9.60
N ALA A 184 -6.74 -10.65 -9.33
CA ALA A 184 -5.77 -11.66 -8.95
C ALA A 184 -6.17 -13.01 -9.54
N GLN A 185 -5.18 -13.83 -9.92
CA GLN A 185 -5.46 -15.18 -10.39
C GLN A 185 -6.17 -15.99 -9.28
N GLY A 186 -7.16 -16.78 -9.69
CA GLY A 186 -7.92 -17.65 -8.80
C GLY A 186 -7.19 -18.96 -8.48
N LYS A 187 -7.94 -19.93 -7.95
CA LYS A 187 -7.38 -21.25 -7.58
C LYS A 187 -7.11 -22.15 -8.81
N SER A 188 -7.66 -21.79 -9.96
CA SER A 188 -7.51 -22.48 -11.24
C SER A 188 -7.02 -21.51 -12.31
N TRP A 189 -6.35 -22.03 -13.35
CA TRP A 189 -5.79 -21.21 -14.45
C TRP A 189 -6.85 -20.43 -15.24
N ASP A 190 -8.08 -20.93 -15.27
CA ASP A 190 -9.26 -20.37 -15.93
C ASP A 190 -10.18 -19.62 -14.96
N GLU A 191 -9.66 -19.21 -13.81
CA GLU A 191 -10.35 -18.40 -12.80
C GLU A 191 -9.62 -17.07 -12.57
N MET A 192 -10.35 -15.96 -12.70
CA MET A 192 -9.89 -14.62 -12.31
C MET A 192 -10.75 -14.12 -11.16
N THR A 193 -10.12 -13.54 -10.15
CA THR A 193 -10.85 -12.85 -9.08
C THR A 193 -10.89 -11.36 -9.34
N VAL A 194 -12.01 -10.73 -8.98
CA VAL A 194 -12.16 -9.27 -8.94
C VAL A 194 -12.45 -8.92 -7.50
N THR A 195 -11.50 -8.24 -6.84
CA THR A 195 -11.68 -7.73 -5.48
C THR A 195 -11.86 -6.22 -5.51
N TRP A 196 -12.89 -5.67 -4.87
CA TRP A 196 -13.14 -4.22 -4.81
C TRP A 196 -13.58 -3.77 -3.42
N THR A 197 -13.56 -2.46 -3.16
CA THR A 197 -13.98 -1.88 -1.87
C THR A 197 -15.26 -1.07 -2.04
N SER A 198 -16.16 -1.11 -1.08
CA SER A 198 -17.33 -0.22 -1.05
C SER A 198 -17.76 0.15 0.37
N GLY A 199 -18.75 1.03 0.48
CA GLY A 199 -19.40 1.30 1.76
C GLY A 199 -20.60 0.40 2.07
N TYR A 200 -21.04 -0.44 1.14
CA TYR A 200 -22.26 -1.23 1.30
C TYR A 200 -21.98 -2.58 1.96
N ASN A 201 -22.60 -2.81 3.12
CA ASN A 201 -22.63 -4.14 3.71
C ASN A 201 -23.67 -5.04 3.00
N ILE A 202 -23.61 -6.35 3.25
CA ILE A 202 -24.49 -7.35 2.64
C ILE A 202 -25.97 -7.22 3.02
N ASP A 203 -26.28 -6.55 4.14
CA ASP A 203 -27.64 -6.22 4.55
C ASP A 203 -28.19 -4.97 3.85
N GLU A 204 -27.32 -4.17 3.22
CA GLU A 204 -27.71 -2.96 2.47
C GLU A 204 -27.76 -3.19 0.96
N ALA A 205 -26.86 -4.03 0.44
CA ALA A 205 -26.78 -4.34 -0.99
C ALA A 205 -26.19 -5.73 -1.26
N VAL A 206 -26.60 -6.32 -2.38
CA VAL A 206 -26.03 -7.56 -2.90
C VAL A 206 -24.88 -7.23 -3.86
N PRO A 207 -23.62 -7.54 -3.52
CA PRO A 207 -22.48 -7.29 -4.40
C PRO A 207 -22.35 -8.36 -5.50
N PHE A 208 -22.06 -7.93 -6.72
CA PHE A 208 -21.81 -8.82 -7.85
C PHE A 208 -20.89 -8.16 -8.89
N VAL A 209 -20.32 -8.99 -9.77
CA VAL A 209 -19.63 -8.52 -10.97
C VAL A 209 -20.46 -8.90 -12.18
N GLU A 210 -20.71 -7.93 -13.05
CA GLU A 210 -21.19 -8.20 -14.40
C GLU A 210 -20.00 -8.25 -15.35
N TRP A 211 -19.92 -9.30 -16.17
CA TRP A 211 -18.78 -9.49 -17.07
C TRP A 211 -19.21 -10.24 -18.34
N ALA A 212 -18.50 -9.99 -19.43
CA ALA A 212 -18.81 -10.57 -20.73
C ALA A 212 -17.55 -10.75 -21.58
N ARG A 213 -17.56 -11.77 -22.44
CA ARG A 213 -16.68 -11.82 -23.61
C ARG A 213 -17.26 -10.91 -24.68
N ASP A 214 -16.40 -10.29 -25.48
CA ASP A 214 -16.87 -9.46 -26.59
C ASP A 214 -17.82 -10.23 -27.52
N GLY A 215 -18.94 -9.61 -27.88
CA GLY A 215 -20.01 -10.21 -28.68
C GLY A 215 -20.90 -11.24 -27.94
N GLU A 216 -20.67 -11.54 -26.67
CA GLU A 216 -21.50 -12.47 -25.89
C GLU A 216 -22.42 -11.76 -24.88
N PRO A 217 -23.53 -12.40 -24.46
CA PRO A 217 -24.35 -11.90 -23.37
C PRO A 217 -23.56 -11.79 -22.06
N SER A 218 -23.82 -10.73 -21.30
CA SER A 218 -23.23 -10.56 -19.98
C SER A 218 -23.70 -11.62 -18.98
N LYS A 219 -22.79 -12.02 -18.11
CA LYS A 219 -23.01 -12.92 -16.97
C LYS A 219 -22.86 -12.13 -15.67
N GLN A 220 -23.49 -12.61 -14.61
CA GLN A 220 -23.31 -12.08 -13.25
C GLN A 220 -22.69 -13.14 -12.37
N SER A 221 -21.58 -12.78 -11.69
CA SER A 221 -20.96 -13.61 -10.65
C SER A 221 -21.18 -12.95 -9.28
N PRO A 222 -21.62 -13.69 -8.25
CA PRO A 222 -21.77 -13.15 -6.91
C PRO A 222 -20.40 -12.80 -6.31
N ALA A 223 -20.38 -12.02 -5.23
CA ALA A 223 -19.17 -11.77 -4.45
C ALA A 223 -19.34 -12.15 -2.98
N GLY A 224 -18.30 -12.77 -2.42
CA GLY A 224 -18.14 -12.87 -0.98
C GLY A 224 -17.72 -11.51 -0.42
N THR A 225 -18.16 -11.18 0.79
CA THR A 225 -17.85 -9.89 1.45
C THR A 225 -17.13 -10.15 2.76
N LEU A 226 -16.01 -9.44 2.95
CA LEU A 226 -15.21 -9.44 4.16
C LEU A 226 -15.04 -7.99 4.65
N THR A 227 -14.74 -7.87 5.94
CA THR A 227 -14.30 -6.63 6.58
C THR A 227 -13.53 -7.00 7.84
N PHE A 228 -12.89 -6.02 8.46
CA PHE A 228 -12.25 -6.16 9.75
C PHE A 228 -12.60 -4.94 10.61
N ASP A 229 -12.58 -5.12 11.92
CA ASP A 229 -12.87 -4.06 12.88
C ASP A 229 -11.62 -3.61 13.64
N LYS A 230 -11.77 -2.58 14.47
CA LYS A 230 -10.67 -2.02 15.26
C LYS A 230 -10.00 -3.06 16.17
N ASN A 231 -10.76 -4.02 16.69
CA ASN A 231 -10.27 -5.03 17.61
C ASN A 231 -9.59 -6.21 16.91
N SER A 232 -9.73 -6.30 15.59
CA SER A 232 -9.00 -7.25 14.75
C SER A 232 -7.51 -6.91 14.67
N MET A 233 -7.14 -5.64 14.90
CA MET A 233 -5.74 -5.20 14.95
C MET A 233 -5.04 -5.64 16.24
N CYS A 234 -3.74 -5.94 16.16
CA CYS A 234 -2.96 -6.43 17.29
C CYS A 234 -2.44 -5.32 18.21
N GLY A 235 -2.22 -4.10 17.71
CA GLY A 235 -1.66 -3.00 18.51
C GLY A 235 -1.75 -1.62 17.86
N GLY A 236 -1.15 -0.61 18.48
CA GLY A 236 -1.13 0.76 17.93
C GLY A 236 0.00 0.99 16.94
N PRO A 237 -0.15 1.90 15.95
CA PRO A 237 -1.29 2.82 15.77
C PRO A 237 -2.56 2.19 15.16
N ALA A 238 -2.51 0.98 14.57
CA ALA A 238 -3.65 0.34 13.89
C ALA A 238 -4.91 0.21 14.76
N ARG A 239 -4.74 -0.21 16.01
CA ARG A 239 -5.79 -0.37 17.03
C ARG A 239 -6.10 0.92 17.78
N SER A 240 -5.47 2.05 17.44
CA SER A 240 -5.63 3.30 18.17
C SER A 240 -5.94 4.47 17.23
N VAL A 241 -4.96 5.33 16.98
CA VAL A 241 -5.12 6.61 16.29
C VAL A 241 -5.08 6.49 14.77
N GLY A 242 -4.45 5.44 14.25
CA GLY A 242 -4.42 5.13 12.83
C GLY A 242 -5.64 4.32 12.36
N TRP A 243 -6.52 3.91 13.28
CA TRP A 243 -7.75 3.21 12.92
C TRP A 243 -8.63 4.06 12.01
N ARG A 244 -9.01 3.47 10.88
CA ARG A 244 -10.04 3.97 9.98
C ARG A 244 -10.85 2.79 9.46
N ASP A 245 -12.17 2.94 9.47
CA ASP A 245 -13.08 1.91 8.98
C ASP A 245 -12.80 1.57 7.50
N PRO A 246 -12.52 0.29 7.16
CA PRO A 246 -12.16 -0.13 5.80
C PRO A 246 -13.36 -0.25 4.86
N GLY A 247 -14.59 -0.10 5.36
CA GLY A 247 -15.81 -0.44 4.67
C GLY A 247 -15.92 -1.94 4.46
N PHE A 248 -16.26 -2.35 3.25
CA PHE A 248 -16.47 -3.74 2.89
C PHE A 248 -15.66 -4.10 1.65
N ILE A 249 -14.96 -5.22 1.73
CA ILE A 249 -14.12 -5.74 0.67
C ILE A 249 -14.86 -6.93 0.06
N HIS A 250 -15.13 -6.86 -1.23
CA HIS A 250 -15.90 -7.87 -1.94
C HIS A 250 -15.00 -8.58 -2.94
N THR A 251 -15.06 -9.91 -3.01
CA THR A 251 -14.33 -10.71 -4.00
C THR A 251 -15.29 -11.58 -4.80
N SER A 252 -15.32 -11.37 -6.11
CA SER A 252 -16.05 -12.22 -7.06
C SER A 252 -15.10 -13.14 -7.82
N PHE A 253 -15.59 -14.30 -8.23
CA PHE A 253 -14.84 -15.32 -8.96
C PHE A 253 -15.42 -15.47 -10.37
N LEU A 254 -14.64 -15.11 -11.38
CA LEU A 254 -14.98 -15.25 -12.80
C LEU A 254 -14.33 -16.54 -13.29
N LYS A 255 -15.16 -17.57 -13.51
CA LYS A 255 -14.75 -18.94 -13.80
C LYS A 255 -14.99 -19.31 -15.26
N ASP A 256 -14.44 -20.45 -15.67
CA ASP A 256 -14.60 -21.01 -17.02
C ASP A 256 -14.10 -20.02 -18.10
N LEU A 257 -13.00 -19.33 -17.81
CA LEU A 257 -12.39 -18.38 -18.73
C LEU A 257 -11.71 -19.11 -19.88
N TRP A 258 -11.95 -18.61 -21.09
CA TRP A 258 -11.21 -19.08 -22.26
C TRP A 258 -9.82 -18.47 -22.21
N PRO A 259 -8.73 -19.21 -22.50
CA PRO A 259 -7.38 -18.65 -22.44
C PRO A 259 -7.22 -17.50 -23.43
N ASN A 260 -6.38 -16.52 -23.09
CA ASN A 260 -6.04 -15.36 -23.94
C ASN A 260 -7.21 -14.53 -24.45
N THR A 261 -8.33 -14.54 -23.73
CA THR A 261 -9.57 -13.92 -24.18
C THR A 261 -9.79 -12.62 -23.45
N VAL A 262 -10.22 -11.59 -24.18
CA VAL A 262 -10.54 -10.28 -23.61
C VAL A 262 -11.96 -10.31 -23.04
N TYR A 263 -12.09 -9.89 -21.78
CA TYR A 263 -13.34 -9.77 -21.06
C TYR A 263 -13.54 -8.34 -20.58
N THR A 264 -14.77 -7.84 -20.72
CA THR A 264 -15.20 -6.61 -20.04
C THR A 264 -15.84 -6.98 -18.71
N TYR A 265 -15.68 -6.12 -17.70
CA TYR A 265 -16.36 -6.29 -16.42
C TYR A 265 -16.67 -4.96 -15.74
N ARG A 266 -17.63 -4.99 -14.83
CA ARG A 266 -17.97 -3.90 -13.92
C ARG A 266 -18.45 -4.46 -12.59
N VAL A 267 -17.96 -3.88 -11.51
CA VAL A 267 -18.41 -4.18 -10.14
C VAL A 267 -19.72 -3.47 -9.85
N ALA A 268 -20.59 -4.07 -9.06
CA ALA A 268 -21.93 -3.55 -8.84
C ALA A 268 -22.50 -3.95 -7.49
N HIS A 269 -23.45 -3.13 -7.03
CA HIS A 269 -24.24 -3.37 -5.82
C HIS A 269 -25.72 -3.21 -6.13
N ARG A 270 -26.50 -4.26 -5.92
CA ARG A 270 -27.96 -4.18 -6.00
C ARG A 270 -28.53 -3.85 -4.62
N LEU A 271 -29.01 -2.63 -4.45
CA LEU A 271 -29.61 -2.15 -3.21
C LEU A 271 -30.93 -2.86 -2.90
N CYS A 272 -31.42 -2.79 -1.66
CA CYS A 272 -32.71 -3.38 -1.26
C CYS A 272 -33.92 -2.85 -2.07
N ASN A 273 -33.82 -1.66 -2.66
CA ASN A 273 -34.84 -1.08 -3.54
C ASN A 273 -34.73 -1.52 -5.02
N ASN A 274 -33.85 -2.48 -5.32
CA ASN A 274 -33.48 -2.97 -6.66
C ASN A 274 -32.74 -1.98 -7.57
N GLU A 275 -32.38 -0.79 -7.09
CA GLU A 275 -31.45 0.08 -7.79
C GLU A 275 -30.05 -0.55 -7.82
N ILE A 276 -29.34 -0.39 -8.93
CA ILE A 276 -28.00 -0.91 -9.08
C ILE A 276 -27.02 0.26 -9.13
N VAL A 277 -26.12 0.27 -8.15
CA VAL A 277 -24.97 1.18 -8.12
C VAL A 277 -23.82 0.49 -8.86
N TRP A 278 -23.41 1.07 -9.98
CA TRP A 278 -22.35 0.54 -10.83
C TRP A 278 -21.01 1.23 -10.53
N GLY A 279 -19.93 0.45 -10.55
CA GLY A 279 -18.58 0.98 -10.73
C GLY A 279 -18.28 1.30 -12.19
N LYS A 280 -17.04 1.70 -12.46
CA LYS A 280 -16.55 1.94 -13.84
C LYS A 280 -16.49 0.62 -14.63
N ASN A 281 -16.44 0.74 -15.95
CA ASN A 281 -16.19 -0.38 -16.85
C ASN A 281 -14.69 -0.61 -17.01
N TYR A 282 -14.26 -1.85 -16.90
CA TYR A 282 -12.88 -2.28 -17.06
C TYR A 282 -12.80 -3.45 -18.05
N THR A 283 -11.59 -3.75 -18.49
CA THR A 283 -11.28 -4.84 -19.41
C THR A 283 -10.03 -5.55 -18.93
N PHE A 284 -10.02 -6.88 -19.01
CA PHE A 284 -8.82 -7.69 -18.78
C PHE A 284 -8.68 -8.77 -19.85
N LYS A 285 -7.47 -9.31 -19.99
CA LYS A 285 -7.20 -10.51 -20.78
C LYS A 285 -7.00 -11.69 -19.83
N SER A 286 -7.77 -12.76 -19.99
CA SER A 286 -7.59 -13.99 -19.22
C SER A 286 -6.22 -14.63 -19.49
N SER A 287 -5.71 -15.33 -18.47
CA SER A 287 -4.39 -15.94 -18.51
C SER A 287 -4.27 -16.99 -19.64
N PRO A 288 -3.06 -17.21 -20.20
CA PRO A 288 -2.77 -18.34 -21.07
C PRO A 288 -2.97 -19.67 -20.32
N PHE A 289 -3.21 -20.74 -21.09
CA PHE A 289 -3.23 -22.07 -20.50
C PHE A 289 -1.83 -22.44 -19.94
N PRO A 290 -1.72 -23.17 -18.81
CA PRO A 290 -0.42 -23.61 -18.29
C PRO A 290 0.40 -24.40 -19.31
N GLY A 291 1.56 -23.86 -19.67
CA GLY A 291 2.46 -24.38 -20.70
C GLY A 291 2.17 -23.96 -22.13
N GLU A 292 1.29 -22.98 -22.34
CA GLU A 292 1.07 -22.40 -23.65
C GLU A 292 2.32 -21.65 -24.16
N ASP A 293 2.68 -21.90 -25.41
CA ASP A 293 3.81 -21.24 -26.09
C ASP A 293 3.34 -19.91 -26.71
N SER A 294 3.46 -18.84 -25.92
CA SER A 294 3.13 -17.47 -26.31
C SER A 294 4.07 -16.47 -25.63
N LEU A 295 4.16 -15.25 -26.17
CA LEU A 295 4.90 -14.18 -25.51
C LEU A 295 4.21 -13.80 -24.20
N GLN A 296 4.92 -13.97 -23.09
CA GLN A 296 4.44 -13.76 -21.72
C GLN A 296 5.42 -12.86 -20.98
N ARG A 297 4.91 -11.80 -20.36
CA ARG A 297 5.73 -10.72 -19.81
C ARG A 297 5.27 -10.43 -18.39
N VAL A 298 6.20 -10.57 -17.46
CA VAL A 298 5.95 -10.54 -16.01
C VAL A 298 6.76 -9.40 -15.41
N ILE A 299 6.12 -8.61 -14.56
CA ILE A 299 6.77 -7.58 -13.75
C ILE A 299 6.87 -8.08 -12.31
N ILE A 300 8.03 -7.92 -11.68
CA ILE A 300 8.28 -8.28 -10.27
C ILE A 300 9.02 -7.13 -9.59
N PHE A 301 8.53 -6.66 -8.44
CA PHE A 301 9.19 -5.67 -7.57
C PHE A 301 8.67 -5.80 -6.13
N GLY A 302 9.43 -5.34 -5.14
CA GLY A 302 8.97 -5.14 -3.76
C GLY A 302 8.95 -3.67 -3.40
N ASP A 303 8.41 -3.34 -2.23
CA ASP A 303 8.74 -2.11 -1.49
C ASP A 303 8.31 -0.82 -2.23
N MET A 304 7.24 -0.89 -3.01
CA MET A 304 6.78 0.28 -3.78
C MET A 304 6.17 1.35 -2.88
N GLY A 305 5.44 0.94 -1.83
CA GLY A 305 4.67 1.85 -0.99
C GLY A 305 3.71 2.76 -1.75
N LYS A 306 3.41 3.93 -1.16
CA LYS A 306 2.53 4.95 -1.74
C LYS A 306 3.18 6.33 -1.73
N ALA A 307 2.60 7.28 -2.46
CA ALA A 307 2.80 8.71 -2.18
C ALA A 307 1.68 9.57 -2.77
N GLU A 308 1.57 10.80 -2.28
CA GLU A 308 0.52 11.74 -2.67
C GLU A 308 0.81 12.44 -4.00
N ARG A 309 -0.09 12.26 -4.98
CA ARG A 309 -0.04 12.91 -6.31
C ARG A 309 -0.08 14.43 -6.24
N ASP A 310 -0.72 14.98 -5.22
CA ASP A 310 -0.81 16.43 -5.01
C ASP A 310 0.39 17.01 -4.23
N GLY A 311 1.37 16.18 -3.85
CA GLY A 311 2.54 16.57 -3.06
C GLY A 311 2.24 16.82 -1.58
N SER A 312 1.10 16.36 -1.06
CA SER A 312 0.85 16.36 0.38
C SER A 312 1.86 15.49 1.11
N ASN A 313 2.04 15.79 2.39
CA ASN A 313 2.70 14.91 3.33
C ASN A 313 1.65 14.06 4.08
N GLU A 314 2.06 12.99 4.73
CA GLU A 314 1.19 11.97 5.33
C GLU A 314 2.04 11.02 6.15
N TYR A 315 1.52 10.22 7.09
CA TYR A 315 2.36 9.28 7.85
C TYR A 315 3.14 8.30 6.95
N SER A 316 4.31 7.86 7.42
CA SER A 316 5.16 6.90 6.70
C SER A 316 5.52 7.34 5.28
N ASN A 317 5.74 8.63 5.03
CA ASN A 317 6.01 9.18 3.69
C ASN A 317 7.49 9.08 3.31
N TYR A 318 8.01 7.86 3.18
CA TYR A 318 9.43 7.59 2.88
C TYR A 318 9.63 6.75 1.61
N GLN A 319 8.64 6.69 0.72
CA GLN A 319 8.72 5.94 -0.56
C GLN A 319 8.74 6.86 -1.79
N PRO A 320 9.80 7.68 -1.98
CA PRO A 320 9.86 8.69 -3.06
C PRO A 320 9.84 8.10 -4.47
N GLY A 321 10.15 6.81 -4.62
CA GLY A 321 10.09 6.09 -5.90
C GLY A 321 8.68 5.62 -6.30
N SER A 322 7.72 5.62 -5.37
CA SER A 322 6.41 4.97 -5.53
C SER A 322 5.65 5.42 -6.78
N LEU A 323 5.50 6.75 -6.95
CA LEU A 323 4.77 7.32 -8.09
C LEU A 323 5.50 7.09 -9.42
N ASN A 324 6.84 7.14 -9.43
CA ASN A 324 7.62 6.88 -10.63
C ASN A 324 7.43 5.43 -11.10
N THR A 325 7.53 4.46 -10.19
CA THR A 325 7.29 3.05 -10.49
C THR A 325 5.87 2.85 -11.01
N THR A 326 4.87 3.39 -10.30
CA THR A 326 3.46 3.33 -10.72
C THR A 326 3.28 3.90 -12.13
N ASP A 327 3.84 5.07 -12.43
CA ASP A 327 3.68 5.74 -13.72
C ASP A 327 4.36 5.00 -14.87
N GLN A 328 5.54 4.40 -14.64
CA GLN A 328 6.18 3.57 -15.66
C GLN A 328 5.34 2.33 -15.98
N LEU A 329 4.78 1.68 -14.95
CA LEU A 329 3.90 0.53 -15.15
C LEU A 329 2.62 0.92 -15.88
N ILE A 330 1.99 2.03 -15.55
CA ILE A 330 0.80 2.51 -16.27
C ILE A 330 1.15 2.81 -17.73
N LYS A 331 2.28 3.48 -17.98
CA LYS A 331 2.73 3.82 -19.32
C LYS A 331 3.01 2.58 -20.17
N ASP A 332 3.52 1.52 -19.56
CA ASP A 332 3.88 0.26 -20.23
C ASP A 332 2.80 -0.83 -20.11
N LEU A 333 1.58 -0.50 -19.65
CA LEU A 333 0.52 -1.47 -19.30
C LEU A 333 0.13 -2.45 -20.42
N ARG A 334 0.35 -2.09 -21.70
CA ARG A 334 0.10 -3.00 -22.84
C ARG A 334 1.22 -4.01 -23.08
N ASN A 335 2.35 -3.83 -22.40
CA ASN A 335 3.59 -4.55 -22.62
C ASN A 335 3.94 -5.57 -21.52
N TYR A 336 3.09 -5.71 -20.50
CA TYR A 336 3.16 -6.82 -19.54
C TYR A 336 1.78 -7.37 -19.26
N ASP A 337 1.75 -8.59 -18.74
CA ASP A 337 0.50 -9.35 -18.63
C ASP A 337 0.13 -9.70 -17.19
N ILE A 338 1.07 -9.61 -16.25
CA ILE A 338 0.89 -9.88 -14.82
C ILE A 338 1.97 -9.17 -13.99
N VAL A 339 1.60 -8.74 -12.78
CA VAL A 339 2.49 -8.08 -11.81
C VAL A 339 2.57 -8.91 -10.54
N PHE A 340 3.78 -9.01 -9.97
CA PHE A 340 4.03 -9.51 -8.62
C PHE A 340 4.66 -8.40 -7.77
N HIS A 341 3.94 -7.94 -6.75
CA HIS A 341 4.43 -7.02 -5.74
C HIS A 341 4.80 -7.79 -4.47
N ILE A 342 6.08 -8.05 -4.27
CA ILE A 342 6.59 -9.10 -3.37
C ILE A 342 6.84 -8.59 -1.95
N GLY A 343 5.79 -8.07 -1.31
CA GLY A 343 5.81 -7.57 0.07
C GLY A 343 6.12 -6.07 0.18
N ASP A 344 5.87 -5.53 1.38
CA ASP A 344 5.99 -4.13 1.73
C ASP A 344 5.15 -3.23 0.81
N ILE A 345 3.84 -3.48 0.88
CA ILE A 345 2.86 -3.05 -0.10
C ILE A 345 2.61 -1.55 0.03
N THR A 346 2.25 -1.11 1.24
CA THR A 346 1.74 0.26 1.46
C THR A 346 2.58 1.08 2.42
N TYR A 347 3.32 0.43 3.33
CA TYR A 347 3.90 1.07 4.51
C TYR A 347 2.88 1.85 5.36
N SER A 348 1.60 1.41 5.33
CA SER A 348 0.53 1.95 6.18
C SER A 348 0.94 1.93 7.66
N ASN A 349 1.57 0.84 8.10
CA ASN A 349 2.14 0.66 9.43
C ASN A 349 1.14 1.10 10.52
N GLY A 350 -0.12 0.71 10.34
CA GLY A 350 -1.25 1.01 11.21
C GLY A 350 -2.01 2.30 10.93
N TYR A 351 -1.62 3.12 9.94
CA TYR A 351 -2.41 4.26 9.47
C TYR A 351 -3.34 3.86 8.32
N LEU A 352 -4.42 3.17 8.68
CA LEU A 352 -5.24 2.35 7.77
C LEU A 352 -5.90 3.10 6.61
N SER A 353 -5.96 4.45 6.63
CA SER A 353 -6.40 5.23 5.48
C SER A 353 -5.56 5.01 4.23
N GLN A 354 -4.31 4.59 4.41
CA GLN A 354 -3.32 4.44 3.34
C GLN A 354 -3.53 3.17 2.51
N TRP A 355 -4.28 2.19 3.00
CA TRP A 355 -4.68 1.03 2.21
C TRP A 355 -5.62 1.42 1.06
N ASP A 356 -6.60 2.30 1.29
CA ASP A 356 -7.44 2.83 0.21
C ASP A 356 -6.61 3.66 -0.79
N GLN A 357 -5.72 4.51 -0.27
CA GLN A 357 -4.79 5.31 -1.07
C GLN A 357 -3.98 4.44 -2.02
N PHE A 358 -3.40 3.34 -1.50
CA PHE A 358 -2.65 2.42 -2.31
C PHE A 358 -3.52 1.72 -3.37
N THR A 359 -4.70 1.21 -2.98
CA THR A 359 -5.61 0.56 -3.95
C THR A 359 -6.05 1.51 -5.07
N ALA A 360 -6.26 2.79 -4.76
CA ALA A 360 -6.53 3.83 -5.75
C ALA A 360 -5.30 4.13 -6.62
N GLN A 361 -4.10 4.18 -6.04
CA GLN A 361 -2.84 4.41 -6.76
C GLN A 361 -2.58 3.32 -7.81
N VAL A 362 -2.83 2.05 -7.48
CA VAL A 362 -2.58 0.90 -8.38
C VAL A 362 -3.79 0.50 -9.22
N GLU A 363 -4.98 1.07 -9.01
CA GLU A 363 -6.20 0.77 -9.78
C GLU A 363 -5.96 0.74 -11.30
N PRO A 364 -5.27 1.72 -11.92
CA PRO A 364 -5.07 1.72 -13.37
C PRO A 364 -4.33 0.48 -13.90
N ILE A 365 -3.52 -0.17 -13.04
CA ILE A 365 -2.79 -1.40 -13.33
C ILE A 365 -3.64 -2.62 -12.93
N ALA A 366 -3.99 -2.68 -11.65
CA ALA A 366 -4.60 -3.84 -11.01
C ALA A 366 -6.02 -4.13 -11.51
N ALA A 367 -6.73 -3.14 -12.07
CA ALA A 367 -8.03 -3.37 -12.68
C ALA A 367 -7.93 -3.97 -14.10
N THR A 368 -6.73 -4.05 -14.69
CA THR A 368 -6.50 -4.47 -16.09
C THR A 368 -5.71 -5.79 -16.18
N VAL A 369 -4.69 -5.95 -15.34
CA VAL A 369 -3.89 -7.18 -15.26
C VAL A 369 -3.88 -7.71 -13.82
N PRO A 370 -3.65 -9.02 -13.60
CA PRO A 370 -3.55 -9.55 -12.25
C PRO A 370 -2.39 -8.89 -11.50
N TYR A 371 -2.68 -8.40 -10.29
CA TYR A 371 -1.74 -7.79 -9.38
C TYR A 371 -1.57 -8.71 -8.18
N MET A 372 -0.64 -9.64 -8.32
CA MET A 372 -0.34 -10.65 -7.31
C MET A 372 0.55 -10.04 -6.24
N ILE A 373 0.37 -10.40 -4.98
CA ILE A 373 1.12 -9.82 -3.86
C ILE A 373 1.72 -10.91 -2.96
N ALA A 374 2.85 -10.61 -2.34
CA ALA A 374 3.36 -11.34 -1.17
C ALA A 374 3.20 -10.46 0.09
N SER A 375 3.37 -11.06 1.27
CA SER A 375 3.44 -10.33 2.54
C SER A 375 4.89 -9.99 2.86
N GLY A 376 5.15 -8.78 3.34
CA GLY A 376 6.41 -8.38 3.94
C GLY A 376 6.27 -8.06 5.43
N ASN A 377 7.35 -7.59 6.04
CA ASN A 377 7.39 -7.26 7.47
C ASN A 377 6.44 -6.11 7.82
N HIS A 378 6.31 -5.11 6.94
CA HIS A 378 5.37 -4.00 7.15
C HIS A 378 3.91 -4.41 7.01
N GLU A 379 3.61 -5.60 6.51
CA GLU A 379 2.27 -6.16 6.58
C GLU A 379 2.05 -6.99 7.85
N ARG A 380 3.05 -7.78 8.28
CA ARG A 380 2.80 -8.92 9.19
C ARG A 380 3.47 -8.84 10.55
N ASP A 381 4.63 -8.19 10.70
CA ASP A 381 5.44 -8.28 11.92
C ASP A 381 4.76 -7.59 13.10
N TRP A 382 4.49 -8.36 14.14
CA TRP A 382 4.01 -7.86 15.43
C TRP A 382 4.30 -8.87 16.55
N PRO A 383 4.80 -8.45 17.73
CA PRO A 383 5.13 -9.38 18.80
C PRO A 383 3.93 -10.22 19.25
N ASN A 384 4.13 -11.53 19.47
CA ASN A 384 3.10 -12.48 19.91
C ASN A 384 1.90 -12.64 18.94
N SER A 385 2.05 -12.25 17.67
CA SER A 385 1.01 -12.42 16.65
C SER A 385 1.16 -13.72 15.85
N GLY A 386 2.22 -14.50 16.09
CA GLY A 386 2.56 -15.70 15.32
C GLY A 386 3.43 -15.43 14.08
N SER A 387 3.91 -14.19 13.89
CA SER A 387 5.01 -13.91 12.96
C SER A 387 6.29 -14.57 13.46
N PHE A 388 7.18 -14.92 12.53
CA PHE A 388 8.50 -15.46 12.83
C PHE A 388 9.44 -14.40 13.39
N TYR A 389 9.29 -13.16 12.90
CA TYR A 389 9.97 -11.98 13.42
C TYR A 389 9.11 -11.28 14.46
N ASP A 390 9.72 -10.89 15.57
CA ASP A 390 9.07 -10.18 16.69
C ASP A 390 9.18 -8.65 16.56
N GLY A 391 9.30 -8.14 15.33
CA GLY A 391 9.32 -6.69 15.03
C GLY A 391 7.94 -6.04 15.19
N GLU A 392 7.90 -4.71 15.17
CA GLU A 392 6.66 -3.90 15.23
C GLU A 392 6.34 -3.21 13.89
N ASP A 393 6.97 -3.63 12.80
CA ASP A 393 7.00 -2.94 11.52
C ASP A 393 5.61 -2.73 10.91
N SER A 394 4.67 -3.65 11.18
CA SER A 394 3.28 -3.54 10.73
C SER A 394 2.46 -2.47 11.47
N GLY A 395 2.99 -1.88 12.55
CA GLY A 395 2.29 -0.89 13.36
C GLY A 395 0.96 -1.41 13.95
N GLY A 396 0.91 -2.72 14.22
CA GLY A 396 -0.21 -3.40 14.85
C GLY A 396 -1.23 -3.96 13.86
N GLU A 397 -0.96 -3.90 12.55
CA GLU A 397 -1.82 -4.49 11.52
C GLU A 397 -1.79 -6.02 11.53
N CYS A 398 -0.63 -6.62 11.84
CA CYS A 398 -0.42 -8.06 11.98
C CYS A 398 -1.03 -8.92 10.87
N GLY A 399 -0.95 -8.46 9.62
CA GLY A 399 -1.37 -9.15 8.41
C GLY A 399 -2.83 -8.91 8.01
N VAL A 400 -3.69 -8.45 8.92
CA VAL A 400 -5.15 -8.40 8.72
C VAL A 400 -5.56 -7.54 7.51
N PRO A 401 -5.03 -6.32 7.30
CA PRO A 401 -5.36 -5.54 6.13
C PRO A 401 -4.85 -6.18 4.83
N ALA A 402 -3.61 -6.66 4.79
CA ALA A 402 -3.02 -7.29 3.60
C ALA A 402 -3.83 -8.52 3.15
N GLU A 403 -4.15 -9.42 4.10
CA GLU A 403 -4.90 -10.64 3.79
C GLU A 403 -6.35 -10.37 3.39
N THR A 404 -6.91 -9.20 3.73
CA THR A 404 -8.31 -8.85 3.44
C THR A 404 -8.45 -8.01 2.18
N MET A 405 -7.64 -6.95 2.05
CA MET A 405 -7.72 -5.95 0.98
C MET A 405 -7.36 -6.53 -0.39
N PHE A 406 -6.50 -7.54 -0.41
CA PHE A 406 -6.09 -8.26 -1.61
C PHE A 406 -6.44 -9.74 -1.51
N PHE A 407 -6.71 -10.35 -2.66
CA PHE A 407 -6.90 -11.78 -2.78
C PHE A 407 -5.64 -12.41 -3.37
N VAL A 408 -5.23 -13.53 -2.79
CA VAL A 408 -4.26 -14.46 -3.37
C VAL A 408 -4.82 -15.88 -3.25
N PRO A 409 -4.48 -16.81 -4.16
CA PRO A 409 -5.04 -18.17 -4.15
C PRO A 409 -4.39 -19.08 -3.09
N ALA A 410 -4.06 -18.53 -1.93
CA ALA A 410 -3.57 -19.29 -0.78
C ALA A 410 -4.67 -20.21 -0.22
N GLU A 411 -4.27 -21.38 0.29
CA GLU A 411 -5.20 -22.26 1.01
C GLU A 411 -5.69 -21.58 2.31
N ASN A 412 -4.77 -20.92 3.01
CA ASN A 412 -5.05 -20.06 4.15
C ASN A 412 -4.42 -18.68 3.91
N ARG A 413 -5.25 -17.65 3.76
CA ARG A 413 -4.79 -16.27 3.48
C ARG A 413 -3.99 -15.64 4.63
N ALA A 414 -4.17 -16.11 5.87
CA ALA A 414 -3.39 -15.67 7.02
C ALA A 414 -1.94 -16.16 7.01
N LYS A 415 -1.65 -17.20 6.21
CA LYS A 415 -0.31 -17.75 6.00
C LYS A 415 0.37 -17.21 4.75
N PHE A 416 -0.39 -16.59 3.85
CA PHE A 416 0.06 -15.85 2.68
C PHE A 416 0.91 -16.57 1.63
N TRP A 417 1.37 -17.80 1.84
CA TRP A 417 2.09 -18.57 0.81
C TRP A 417 1.13 -19.25 -0.18
N TYR A 418 1.45 -19.19 -1.47
CA TYR A 418 0.61 -19.75 -2.53
C TYR A 418 1.41 -20.01 -3.81
N LYS A 419 0.81 -20.82 -4.70
CA LYS A 419 1.34 -21.06 -6.05
C LYS A 419 0.39 -20.53 -7.09
N THR A 420 0.92 -20.03 -8.20
CA THR A 420 0.13 -19.60 -9.35
C THR A 420 0.88 -19.84 -10.66
N ASP A 421 0.12 -19.88 -11.75
CA ASP A 421 0.62 -20.21 -13.08
C ASP A 421 0.28 -19.10 -14.08
N TYR A 422 1.25 -18.72 -14.92
CA TYR A 422 1.00 -17.83 -16.06
C TYR A 422 1.69 -18.39 -17.30
N GLY A 423 0.94 -19.13 -18.13
CA GLY A 423 1.51 -19.78 -19.31
C GLY A 423 2.68 -20.70 -18.95
N MET A 424 3.87 -20.41 -19.45
CA MET A 424 5.12 -21.15 -19.22
C MET A 424 5.75 -20.93 -17.83
N PHE A 425 5.19 -20.02 -17.02
CA PHE A 425 5.71 -19.70 -15.69
C PHE A 425 4.93 -20.40 -14.58
N ARG A 426 5.65 -20.99 -13.63
CA ARG A 426 5.16 -21.39 -12.30
C ARG A 426 5.79 -20.46 -11.26
N PHE A 427 4.96 -19.87 -10.41
CA PHE A 427 5.39 -19.06 -9.27
C PHE A 427 5.10 -19.80 -7.95
N CYS A 428 6.10 -19.85 -7.08
CA CYS A 428 5.99 -20.29 -5.70
C CYS A 428 6.27 -19.09 -4.82
N ILE A 429 5.22 -18.54 -4.21
CA ILE A 429 5.28 -17.35 -3.37
C ILE A 429 5.31 -17.80 -1.92
N ALA A 430 6.41 -17.49 -1.24
CA ALA A 430 6.58 -17.70 0.19
C ALA A 430 6.21 -16.43 0.96
N ASP A 431 5.90 -16.62 2.24
CA ASP A 431 5.74 -15.57 3.24
C ASP A 431 6.95 -15.63 4.18
N SER A 432 7.86 -14.66 4.03
CA SER A 432 9.05 -14.58 4.86
C SER A 432 8.75 -14.18 6.30
N GLU A 433 7.53 -13.80 6.63
CA GLU A 433 7.17 -13.42 8.00
C GLU A 433 6.63 -14.61 8.80
N HIS A 434 6.61 -15.81 8.20
CA HIS A 434 6.38 -17.09 8.87
C HIS A 434 7.60 -18.01 8.67
N ASP A 435 7.80 -18.95 9.61
CA ASP A 435 8.97 -19.84 9.57
C ASP A 435 8.98 -20.68 8.28
N TRP A 436 10.08 -20.59 7.52
CA TRP A 436 10.29 -21.27 6.24
C TRP A 436 11.21 -22.48 6.32
N ARG A 437 11.81 -22.77 7.49
CA ARG A 437 12.86 -23.79 7.64
C ARG A 437 12.32 -25.21 7.48
N GLU A 438 13.22 -26.17 7.28
CA GLU A 438 12.87 -27.58 7.09
C GLU A 438 11.95 -28.10 8.20
N GLY A 439 10.93 -28.87 7.81
CA GLY A 439 9.95 -29.46 8.72
C GLY A 439 8.71 -28.59 9.01
N THR A 440 8.77 -27.30 8.69
CA THR A 440 7.61 -26.38 8.79
C THR A 440 6.53 -26.70 7.77
N GLU A 441 5.35 -26.12 7.96
CA GLU A 441 4.26 -26.21 6.98
C GLU A 441 4.60 -25.48 5.68
N GLN A 442 5.21 -24.30 5.79
CA GLN A 442 5.62 -23.51 4.64
C GLN A 442 6.67 -24.25 3.80
N TYR A 443 7.68 -24.88 4.43
CA TYR A 443 8.68 -25.66 3.71
C TYR A 443 8.04 -26.79 2.89
N LYS A 444 7.06 -27.52 3.46
CA LYS A 444 6.33 -28.57 2.75
C LYS A 444 5.53 -28.02 1.57
N PHE A 445 4.89 -26.87 1.75
CA PHE A 445 4.21 -26.17 0.65
C PHE A 445 5.20 -25.80 -0.48
N ILE A 446 6.37 -25.26 -0.14
CA ILE A 446 7.40 -24.86 -1.12
C ILE A 446 7.90 -26.09 -1.88
N GLU A 447 8.21 -27.19 -1.19
CA GLU A 447 8.61 -28.46 -1.80
C GLU A 447 7.53 -28.99 -2.77
N GLU A 448 6.27 -28.96 -2.36
CA GLU A 448 5.14 -29.37 -3.22
C GLU A 448 5.00 -28.44 -4.45
N CYS A 449 5.05 -27.13 -4.24
CA CYS A 449 4.93 -26.15 -5.32
C CYS A 449 5.98 -26.38 -6.41
N LEU A 450 7.23 -26.58 -5.99
CA LEU A 450 8.37 -26.78 -6.88
C LEU A 450 8.34 -28.17 -7.53
N SER A 451 7.98 -29.23 -6.81
CA SER A 451 8.02 -30.61 -7.33
C SER A 451 6.87 -30.96 -8.30
N THR A 452 5.73 -30.28 -8.22
CA THR A 452 4.52 -30.58 -9.01
C THR A 452 4.48 -29.95 -10.41
N VAL A 453 5.45 -29.11 -10.80
CA VAL A 453 5.46 -28.46 -12.12
C VAL A 453 5.96 -29.41 -13.22
N ASP A 454 5.24 -29.50 -14.35
CA ASP A 454 5.77 -30.18 -15.55
C ASP A 454 6.72 -29.24 -16.29
N ARG A 455 8.02 -29.36 -16.02
CA ARG A 455 9.07 -28.48 -16.58
C ARG A 455 9.17 -28.51 -18.11
N ARG A 456 8.60 -29.51 -18.79
CA ARG A 456 8.55 -29.54 -20.26
C ARG A 456 7.51 -28.56 -20.81
N LYS A 457 6.47 -28.29 -20.03
CA LYS A 457 5.39 -27.35 -20.37
C LYS A 457 5.66 -25.98 -19.77
N GLN A 458 6.07 -25.95 -18.51
CA GLN A 458 6.35 -24.73 -17.76
C GLN A 458 7.83 -24.70 -17.36
N PRO A 459 8.72 -24.31 -18.30
CA PRO A 459 10.17 -24.32 -18.06
C PRO A 459 10.60 -23.29 -17.01
N TRP A 460 9.87 -22.17 -16.87
CA TRP A 460 10.24 -21.06 -16.00
C TRP A 460 9.66 -21.25 -14.60
N LEU A 461 10.52 -21.67 -13.66
CA LEU A 461 10.17 -21.85 -12.26
C LEU A 461 10.71 -20.67 -11.44
N ILE A 462 9.80 -19.93 -10.82
CA ILE A 462 10.10 -18.70 -10.10
C ILE A 462 9.75 -18.90 -8.63
N PHE A 463 10.72 -18.70 -7.75
CA PHE A 463 10.48 -18.60 -6.32
C PHE A 463 10.56 -17.12 -5.93
N SER A 464 9.63 -16.68 -5.08
CA SER A 464 9.68 -15.33 -4.54
C SER A 464 9.29 -15.30 -3.07
N ALA A 465 10.00 -14.45 -2.32
CA ALA A 465 9.73 -14.10 -0.94
C ALA A 465 10.02 -12.60 -0.77
N HIS A 466 9.51 -11.98 0.28
CA HIS A 466 9.83 -10.57 0.54
C HIS A 466 11.27 -10.42 1.04
N ARG A 467 11.58 -10.97 2.23
CA ARG A 467 12.93 -10.90 2.80
C ARG A 467 13.98 -11.66 1.97
N PRO A 468 15.24 -11.18 1.91
CA PRO A 468 16.40 -11.87 1.33
C PRO A 468 16.75 -13.24 1.90
N LEU A 469 16.03 -14.29 1.49
CA LEU A 469 16.36 -15.70 1.80
C LEU A 469 17.51 -16.28 0.94
N GLY A 470 18.09 -15.46 0.05
CA GLY A 470 19.15 -15.86 -0.87
C GLY A 470 20.45 -15.12 -0.61
N TYR A 471 20.67 -14.04 -1.36
CA TYR A 471 21.89 -13.25 -1.29
C TYR A 471 21.56 -11.77 -1.43
N SER A 472 22.11 -10.95 -0.54
CA SER A 472 22.05 -9.51 -0.55
C SER A 472 23.37 -8.95 -0.05
N SER A 473 23.86 -7.89 -0.71
CA SER A 473 25.03 -7.12 -0.24
C SER A 473 24.59 -5.86 0.50
N ASN A 474 23.37 -5.85 1.05
CA ASN A 474 22.90 -4.72 1.84
C ASN A 474 23.80 -4.56 3.08
N GLN A 475 24.11 -3.30 3.39
CA GLN A 475 25.03 -2.92 4.45
C GLN A 475 24.59 -3.46 5.82
N TRP A 476 23.29 -3.43 6.13
CA TRP A 476 22.80 -3.87 7.44
C TRP A 476 23.06 -5.36 7.68
N TYR A 477 22.80 -6.23 6.70
CA TYR A 477 23.20 -7.64 6.80
C TYR A 477 24.70 -7.78 6.97
N GLY A 478 25.49 -7.00 6.22
CA GLY A 478 26.96 -7.01 6.34
C GLY A 478 27.46 -6.61 7.74
N GLU A 479 26.79 -5.66 8.40
CA GLU A 479 27.08 -5.23 9.77
C GLU A 479 26.73 -6.32 10.79
N GLU A 480 25.70 -7.13 10.52
CA GLU A 480 25.33 -8.31 11.31
C GLU A 480 26.16 -9.56 10.97
N GLY A 481 27.10 -9.46 10.03
CA GLY A 481 27.94 -10.57 9.60
C GLY A 481 27.23 -11.60 8.70
N SER A 482 26.17 -11.18 8.02
CA SER A 482 25.37 -11.97 7.08
C SER A 482 25.34 -11.35 5.67
N PHE A 483 24.83 -12.11 4.70
CA PHE A 483 24.53 -11.64 3.33
C PHE A 483 23.11 -12.04 2.93
N GLU A 484 22.25 -12.23 3.92
CA GLU A 484 20.91 -12.81 3.84
C GLU A 484 20.23 -12.66 5.19
N GLU A 485 18.93 -12.93 5.25
CA GLU A 485 18.30 -13.25 6.52
C GLU A 485 19.03 -14.40 7.22
N PRO A 486 19.32 -14.32 8.53
CA PRO A 486 19.85 -15.44 9.27
C PRO A 486 19.00 -16.70 9.03
N MET A 487 19.64 -17.81 8.64
CA MET A 487 18.99 -19.08 8.22
C MET A 487 18.26 -19.04 6.86
N GLY A 488 18.40 -17.97 6.07
CA GLY A 488 17.74 -17.83 4.76
C GLY A 488 18.12 -18.96 3.79
N ARG A 489 19.42 -19.19 3.59
CA ARG A 489 19.95 -20.22 2.68
C ARG A 489 19.75 -21.66 3.12
N GLU A 490 19.38 -21.92 4.38
CA GLU A 490 18.99 -23.26 4.82
C GLU A 490 17.78 -23.79 4.03
N LEU A 491 16.96 -22.90 3.47
CA LEU A 491 15.90 -23.24 2.53
C LEU A 491 16.40 -23.34 1.08
N THR A 492 17.16 -22.34 0.61
CA THR A 492 17.40 -22.21 -0.84
C THR A 492 18.44 -23.19 -1.38
N GLU A 493 19.36 -23.68 -0.55
CA GLU A 493 20.36 -24.67 -0.95
C GLU A 493 19.75 -26.06 -1.24
N PRO A 494 18.94 -26.67 -0.35
CA PRO A 494 18.22 -27.91 -0.66
C PRO A 494 17.29 -27.79 -1.88
N LEU A 495 16.60 -26.65 -2.04
CA LEU A 495 15.69 -26.42 -3.16
C LEU A 495 16.40 -26.36 -4.52
N ALA A 496 17.63 -25.83 -4.57
CA ALA A 496 18.45 -25.80 -5.78
C ALA A 496 18.84 -27.22 -6.26
N GLU A 497 18.96 -28.17 -5.33
CA GLU A 497 19.23 -29.58 -5.61
C GLU A 497 17.99 -30.30 -6.17
N ILE A 498 16.78 -30.00 -5.65
CA ILE A 498 15.53 -30.65 -6.08
C ILE A 498 15.18 -30.35 -7.55
N GLN A 499 15.50 -29.16 -8.06
CA GLN A 499 15.00 -28.68 -9.36
C GLN A 499 16.05 -28.59 -10.48
N GLY A 500 17.31 -28.89 -10.18
CA GLY A 500 18.42 -28.75 -11.11
C GLY A 500 18.59 -27.30 -11.58
N ARG A 501 19.28 -26.46 -10.80
CA ARG A 501 19.91 -25.16 -11.20
C ARG A 501 19.08 -24.08 -11.94
N TYR A 502 17.79 -24.27 -12.23
CA TYR A 502 16.97 -23.33 -13.02
C TYR A 502 15.77 -22.76 -12.24
N CYS A 503 15.94 -22.49 -10.95
CA CYS A 503 14.99 -21.70 -10.16
C CYS A 503 15.49 -20.26 -10.10
N ILE A 504 14.66 -19.29 -10.51
CA ILE A 504 14.99 -17.87 -10.35
C ILE A 504 14.44 -17.41 -9.00
N LEU A 505 15.33 -16.98 -8.11
CA LEU A 505 15.01 -16.45 -6.80
C LEU A 505 14.86 -14.93 -6.89
N TRP A 506 13.67 -14.42 -6.57
CA TRP A 506 13.41 -12.99 -6.41
C TRP A 506 13.06 -12.68 -4.97
N THR A 507 13.95 -11.96 -4.30
CA THR A 507 13.73 -11.38 -2.97
C THR A 507 13.92 -9.88 -3.06
N CYS A 508 13.19 -9.10 -2.27
CA CYS A 508 13.43 -7.67 -2.24
C CYS A 508 14.68 -7.35 -1.43
N ALA A 509 15.45 -6.33 -1.82
CA ALA A 509 16.44 -5.75 -0.93
C ALA A 509 15.70 -4.81 0.02
N GLN A 510 15.42 -5.25 1.25
CA GLN A 510 14.78 -4.42 2.27
C GLN A 510 15.46 -3.04 2.36
N LEU A 511 14.65 -1.98 2.30
CA LEU A 511 15.09 -0.57 2.29
C LEU A 511 15.25 0.03 3.68
#